data_AF-A0A7W0IDM3-F1
#
_entry.id   AF-A0A7W0IDM3-F1
#
_cell.length_a   1.000
_cell.length_b   1.000
_cell.length_c   1.000
_cell.angle_alpha   90.00
_cell.angle_beta   90.00
_cell.angle_gamma   90.00
#
_symmetry.space_group_name_H-M   'P 1'
#
loop_
_entity.id
_entity.type
_entity.pdbx_description
1 polymer ?
#
loop_
_entity_poly.entity_id
_entity_poly.type
_entity_poly.pdbx_seq_one_letter_code
_entity_poly.pdbx_strand_id
1 'polypeptide(L)'
;MPPRKKIDLPDHVRDAVLADVKMDYEQAINADERSKIRIYLATEQGLSTYELAEELSVSQSVISNWKRQGEEAYKRREQARDQQLGEDPLRPGELFAHG
;
A
#
# COMPACT_ATOMS: atom_id res chain seq x y z
N MET A 1 -34.23 -23.70 -3.46
CA MET A 1 -33.60 -22.80 -2.47
C MET A 1 -34.64 -21.81 -1.97
N PRO A 2 -34.83 -21.65 -0.66
CA PRO A 2 -35.71 -20.60 -0.15
C PRO A 2 -35.09 -19.21 -0.39
N PRO A 3 -35.89 -18.18 -0.70
CA PRO A 3 -35.38 -16.82 -0.90
C PRO A 3 -34.85 -16.27 0.43
N ARG A 4 -33.62 -15.75 0.44
CA ARG A 4 -33.08 -15.04 1.62
C ARG A 4 -33.91 -13.77 1.83
N LYS A 5 -34.59 -13.69 2.97
CA LYS A 5 -35.33 -12.48 3.38
C LYS A 5 -34.32 -11.35 3.59
N LYS A 6 -34.47 -10.23 2.88
CA LYS A 6 -33.63 -9.05 3.08
C LYS A 6 -33.94 -8.49 4.48
N ILE A 7 -32.92 -8.45 5.34
CA ILE A 7 -33.02 -7.80 6.65
C ILE A 7 -32.95 -6.30 6.39
N ASP A 8 -33.93 -5.55 6.88
CA ASP A 8 -33.89 -4.10 6.83
C ASP A 8 -33.13 -3.59 8.07
N LEU A 9 -31.93 -3.07 7.85
CA LEU A 9 -31.07 -2.52 8.89
C LEU A 9 -31.41 -1.05 9.11
N PRO A 10 -31.48 -0.57 10.36
CA PRO A 10 -31.53 0.86 10.64
C PRO A 10 -30.35 1.59 9.99
N ASP A 11 -30.55 2.84 9.54
CA ASP A 11 -29.56 3.57 8.74
C ASP A 11 -28.18 3.66 9.42
N HIS A 12 -28.13 4.01 10.71
CA HIS A 12 -26.88 4.08 11.47
C HIS A 12 -26.14 2.73 11.54
N VAL A 13 -26.86 1.60 11.57
CA VAL A 13 -26.27 0.26 11.54
C VAL A 13 -25.73 -0.04 10.15
N ARG A 14 -26.49 0.31 9.10
CA ARG A 14 -26.05 0.16 7.71
C ARG A 14 -24.77 0.95 7.44
N ASP A 15 -24.71 2.20 7.89
CA ASP A 15 -23.55 3.08 7.72
C ASP A 15 -22.33 2.54 8.47
N ALA A 16 -22.50 2.06 9.70
CA ALA A 16 -21.42 1.43 10.46
C ALA A 16 -20.87 0.19 9.75
N VAL A 17 -21.74 -0.69 9.24
CA VAL A 17 -21.31 -1.90 8.51
C VAL A 17 -20.59 -1.52 7.22
N LEU A 18 -21.07 -0.53 6.47
CA LEU A 18 -20.42 -0.06 5.26
C LEU A 18 -19.04 0.55 5.55
N ALA A 19 -18.90 1.31 6.64
CA ALA A 19 -17.63 1.87 7.06
C ALA A 19 -16.62 0.78 7.44
N ASP A 20 -17.07 -0.25 8.17
CA ASP A 20 -16.24 -1.40 8.57
C ASP A 20 -15.75 -2.18 7.34
N VAL A 21 -16.65 -2.54 6.42
CA VAL A 21 -16.29 -3.23 5.17
C VAL A 21 -15.34 -2.39 4.32
N LYS A 22 -15.56 -1.07 4.26
CA LYS A 22 -14.66 -0.16 3.54
C LYS A 22 -13.27 -0.15 4.17
N MET A 23 -13.19 -0.07 5.49
CA MET A 23 -11.92 -0.09 6.23
C MET A 23 -11.14 -1.38 5.96
N ASP A 24 -11.79 -2.53 6.04
CA ASP A 24 -11.17 -3.83 5.74
C ASP A 24 -10.69 -3.92 4.29
N TYR A 25 -11.50 -3.45 3.35
CA TYR A 25 -11.14 -3.41 1.94
C TYR A 25 -9.91 -2.53 1.69
N GLU A 26 -9.89 -1.32 2.26
CA GLU A 26 -8.74 -0.40 2.15
C GLU A 26 -7.48 -1.00 2.80
N GLN A 27 -7.61 -1.69 3.94
CA GLN A 27 -6.50 -2.41 4.55
C GLN A 27 -5.97 -3.53 3.65
N ALA A 28 -6.85 -4.32 3.03
CA ALA A 28 -6.47 -5.38 2.11
C ALA A 28 -5.71 -4.84 0.89
N ILE A 29 -6.22 -3.76 0.28
CA ILE A 29 -5.55 -3.09 -0.86
C ILE A 29 -4.17 -2.55 -0.44
N ASN A 30 -4.08 -1.92 0.73
CA ASN A 30 -2.82 -1.39 1.25
C ASN A 30 -1.82 -2.51 1.56
N ALA A 31 -2.28 -3.65 2.09
CA ALA A 31 -1.44 -4.81 2.36
C ALA A 31 -0.92 -5.44 1.06
N ASP A 32 -1.77 -5.56 0.04
CA ASP A 32 -1.40 -6.04 -1.30
C ASP A 32 -0.37 -5.12 -1.98
N GLU A 33 -0.55 -3.80 -1.93
CA GLU A 33 0.45 -2.88 -2.47
C GLU A 33 1.79 -3.00 -1.73
N ARG A 34 1.76 -3.10 -0.39
CA ARG A 34 2.96 -3.28 0.43
C ARG A 34 3.68 -4.60 0.14
N SER A 35 2.96 -5.69 -0.10
CA SER A 35 3.56 -6.99 -0.41
C SER A 35 4.31 -6.94 -1.74
N LYS A 36 3.73 -6.30 -2.76
CA LYS A 36 4.36 -6.10 -4.08
C LYS A 36 5.60 -5.23 -4.00
N ILE A 37 5.58 -4.15 -3.23
CA ILE A 37 6.77 -3.32 -2.97
C ILE A 37 7.88 -4.16 -2.33
N ARG A 38 7.56 -5.03 -1.36
CA ARG A 38 8.56 -5.91 -0.73
C ARG A 38 9.14 -6.91 -1.72
N ILE A 39 8.34 -7.48 -2.61
CA ILE A 39 8.81 -8.36 -3.69
C ILE A 39 9.83 -7.62 -4.56
N TYR A 40 9.49 -6.40 -4.99
CA TYR A 40 10.42 -5.57 -5.76
C TYR A 40 11.75 -5.36 -5.01
N LEU A 41 11.69 -4.88 -3.76
CA LEU A 41 12.89 -4.62 -2.96
C LEU A 41 13.72 -5.87 -2.68
N ALA A 42 13.08 -7.02 -2.48
CA ALA A 42 13.76 -8.31 -2.34
C ALA A 42 14.56 -8.66 -3.60
N THR A 43 14.01 -8.39 -4.80
CA THR A 43 14.76 -8.62 -6.05
C THR A 43 15.92 -7.65 -6.23
N GLU A 44 15.79 -6.41 -5.76
CA GLU A 44 16.91 -5.45 -5.76
C GLU A 44 18.02 -5.85 -4.77
N GLN A 45 17.68 -6.64 -3.75
CA GLN A 45 18.63 -7.22 -2.79
C GLN A 45 19.23 -8.55 -3.26
N GLY A 46 18.89 -9.01 -4.46
CA GLY A 46 19.51 -10.17 -5.10
C GLY A 46 18.69 -11.46 -5.08
N LEU A 47 17.48 -11.46 -4.53
CA LEU A 47 16.58 -12.62 -4.68
C LEU A 47 16.07 -12.73 -6.12
N SER A 48 16.14 -13.94 -6.68
CA SER A 48 15.63 -14.20 -8.02
C SER A 48 14.10 -14.35 -8.04
N THR A 49 13.51 -14.12 -9.21
CA THR A 49 12.07 -14.39 -9.43
C THR A 49 11.74 -15.87 -9.28
N TYR A 50 12.71 -16.76 -9.51
CA TYR A 50 12.56 -18.20 -9.33
C TYR A 50 12.44 -18.56 -7.85
N GLU A 51 13.36 -18.11 -7.00
CA GLU A 51 13.34 -18.37 -5.55
C GLU A 51 12.05 -17.85 -4.92
N LEU A 52 11.62 -16.64 -5.29
CA LEU A 52 10.36 -16.06 -4.82
C LEU A 52 9.13 -16.83 -5.31
N ALA A 53 9.16 -17.36 -6.54
CA ALA A 53 8.05 -18.14 -7.09
C ALA A 53 7.93 -19.50 -6.39
N GLU A 54 9.06 -20.15 -6.13
CA GLU A 54 9.12 -21.43 -5.40
C GLU A 54 8.60 -21.25 -3.97
N GLU A 55 9.14 -20.27 -3.22
CA GLU A 55 8.77 -20.03 -1.83
C GLU A 55 7.28 -19.63 -1.68
N LEU A 56 6.77 -18.80 -2.60
CA LEU A 56 5.38 -18.35 -2.56
C LEU A 56 4.41 -19.30 -3.25
N SER A 57 4.89 -20.43 -3.80
CA SER A 57 4.07 -21.40 -4.53
C SER A 57 3.22 -20.80 -5.65
N VAL A 58 3.81 -19.86 -6.41
CA VAL A 58 3.17 -19.21 -7.57
C VAL A 58 4.07 -19.30 -8.79
N SER A 59 3.56 -18.94 -9.97
CA SER A 59 4.39 -18.91 -11.17
C SER A 59 5.35 -17.72 -11.16
N GLN A 60 6.52 -17.88 -11.81
CA GLN A 60 7.45 -16.76 -12.03
C GLN A 60 6.80 -15.59 -12.77
N SER A 61 5.82 -15.84 -13.65
CA SER A 61 5.07 -14.79 -14.33
C SER A 61 4.26 -13.92 -13.37
N VAL A 62 3.69 -14.53 -12.32
CA VAL A 62 2.99 -13.81 -11.26
C VAL A 62 3.97 -12.93 -10.48
N ILE A 63 5.12 -13.47 -10.08
CA ILE A 63 6.18 -12.70 -9.40
C ILE A 63 6.69 -11.55 -10.26
N SER A 64 6.97 -11.78 -11.54
CA SER A 64 7.42 -10.74 -12.47
C SER A 64 6.40 -9.61 -12.61
N ASN A 65 5.11 -9.93 -12.66
CA ASN A 65 4.06 -8.91 -12.69
C ASN A 65 3.98 -8.14 -11.36
N TRP A 66 4.03 -8.84 -10.23
CA TRP A 66 4.03 -8.21 -8.89
C TRP A 66 5.25 -7.34 -8.65
N LYS A 67 6.45 -7.76 -9.09
CA LYS A 67 7.67 -6.96 -9.06
C LYS A 67 7.46 -5.62 -9.77
N ARG A 68 6.94 -5.65 -11.01
CA ARG A 68 6.67 -4.42 -11.78
C ARG A 68 5.68 -3.49 -11.06
N GLN A 69 4.58 -4.05 -10.54
CA GLN A 69 3.60 -3.29 -9.76
C GLN A 69 4.23 -2.68 -8.49
N GLY A 70 5.10 -3.44 -7.83
CA GLY A 70 5.85 -2.99 -6.65
C GLY A 70 6.81 -1.85 -6.96
N GLU A 71 7.53 -1.93 -8.08
CA GLU A 71 8.43 -0.86 -8.55
C GLU A 71 7.67 0.45 -8.81
N GLU A 72 6.55 0.38 -9.53
CA GLU A 72 5.69 1.54 -9.81
C GLU A 72 5.14 2.17 -8.53
N ALA A 73 4.67 1.33 -7.58
CA ALA A 73 4.17 1.78 -6.29
C ALA A 73 5.28 2.40 -5.42
N TYR A 74 6.47 1.81 -5.41
CA TYR A 74 7.63 2.35 -4.71
C TYR A 74 8.01 3.75 -5.22
N LYS A 75 8.15 3.90 -6.54
CA LYS A 75 8.47 5.20 -7.18
C LYS A 75 7.42 6.26 -6.86
N ARG A 76 6.14 5.91 -6.87
CA ARG A 76 5.04 6.83 -6.53
C ARG A 76 5.15 7.33 -5.08
N ARG A 77 5.51 6.45 -4.15
CA ARG A 77 5.67 6.81 -2.73
C ARG A 77 6.92 7.64 -2.47
N GLU A 78 8.04 7.34 -3.14
CA GLU A 78 9.25 8.17 -3.05
C GLU A 78 8.97 9.59 -3.54
N GLN A 79 8.31 9.74 -4.69
CA GLN A 79 7.93 11.06 -5.22
C GLN A 79 7.00 11.84 -4.29
N ALA A 80 6.03 11.16 -3.66
CA ALA A 80 5.15 11.80 -2.68
C ALA A 80 5.91 12.23 -1.41
N ARG A 81 6.89 11.43 -0.96
CA ARG A 81 7.74 11.78 0.18
C ARG A 81 8.63 12.99 -0.14
N ASP A 82 9.23 13.02 -1.32
CA ASP A 82 10.11 14.12 -1.75
C ASP A 82 9.31 15.42 -1.95
N GLN A 83 8.07 15.33 -2.42
CA GLN A 83 7.16 16.48 -2.50
C GLN A 83 6.75 17.01 -1.12
N GLN A 84 6.50 16.12 -0.14
CA GLN A 84 6.23 16.53 1.24
C GLN A 84 7.46 17.14 1.94
N LEU A 85 8.66 16.65 1.66
CA LEU A 85 9.92 17.21 2.19
C LEU A 85 10.31 18.53 1.53
N GLY A 86 9.81 18.81 0.32
CA GLY A 86 9.99 20.09 -0.37
C GLY A 86 9.14 21.25 0.20
N GLU A 87 8.18 20.97 1.08
CA GLU A 87 7.26 21.95 1.67
C GLU A 87 7.60 22.35 3.13
N ASP A 88 8.73 21.89 3.69
CA ASP A 88 9.18 22.29 5.04
C ASP A 88 10.34 23.32 4.97
N PRO A 89 10.07 24.64 5.10
CA PRO A 89 11.07 25.69 5.02
C PRO A 89 11.63 25.97 6.42
N LEU A 90 12.37 25.02 7.01
CA LEU A 90 13.27 25.39 8.10
C LEU A 90 14.47 26.13 7.52
N ARG A 91 14.27 27.44 7.33
CA ARG A 91 15.29 28.46 7.06
C ARG A 91 16.47 28.29 8.02
N PRO A 92 17.69 27.96 7.56
CA PRO A 92 18.90 28.19 8.32
C PRO A 92 19.29 29.65 8.15
N GLY A 93 18.72 30.55 8.96
CA GLY A 93 18.98 32.00 8.82
C GLY A 93 18.72 32.90 10.02
N GLU A 94 18.03 32.45 11.08
CA GLU A 94 17.71 33.31 12.22
C GLU A 94 18.23 32.71 13.54
N LEU A 95 19.55 32.72 13.73
CA LEU A 95 20.18 32.43 15.03
C LEU A 95 21.26 33.44 15.45
N PHE A 96 21.33 34.62 14.83
CA PHE A 96 22.22 35.68 15.29
C PHE A 96 21.58 37.06 15.15
N ALA A 97 20.88 37.52 16.18
CA ALA A 97 20.77 38.94 16.53
C ALA A 97 19.93 39.15 17.80
N HIS A 98 20.43 38.72 18.96
CA HIS A 98 20.11 39.39 20.22
C HIS A 98 21.32 39.29 21.15
N GLY A 99 22.19 40.28 21.03
CA GLY A 99 23.30 40.61 21.92
C GLY A 99 23.51 42.11 21.86
#